data_AF-A0A933DB02-F1
#
_entry.id   AF-A0A933DB02-F1
#
_cell.length_a   1.000
_cell.length_b   1.000
_cell.length_c   1.000
_cell.angle_alpha   90.00
_cell.angle_beta   90.00
_cell.angle_gamma   90.00
#
_symmetry.space_group_name_H-M   'P 1'
#
loop_
_entity.id
_entity.type
_entity.pdbx_description
1 polymer ?
#
loop_
_entity_poly.entity_id
_entity_poly.type
_entity_poly.pdbx_seq_one_letter_code
_entity_poly.pdbx_strand_id
1 'polypeptide(L)'
;MAKAWRPLSLLTIVALIGLGGLLAANSSATGLPDELKAKVDFKVIYPTGGNFQLLADSYHYLDQTKTLVFKALTNGQTVNLSEQATPPFFDLESVVASASQTLTEGKGYRLIESKLGQAAITNFYSEKSLTKIGQSAILNSNGTLLTVQLPTGIQWGQAEWENFFNHLAVGK
;
A
#
# COMPACT_ATOMS: atom_id res chain seq x y z
N MET A 1 -16.02 -1.60 34.59
CA MET A 1 -14.68 -1.10 34.17
C MET A 1 -14.62 -1.15 32.65
N ALA A 2 -14.71 0.00 31.98
CA ALA A 2 -14.69 0.06 30.51
C ALA A 2 -13.24 -0.12 30.02
N LYS A 3 -13.00 -1.15 29.20
CA LYS A 3 -11.72 -1.42 28.57
C LYS A 3 -11.51 -0.40 27.46
N ALA A 4 -10.73 0.64 27.73
CA ALA A 4 -10.35 1.64 26.73
C ALA A 4 -9.56 0.95 25.60
N TRP A 5 -10.21 0.73 24.45
CA TRP A 5 -9.53 0.39 23.20
C TRP A 5 -8.78 1.63 22.75
N ARG A 6 -7.46 1.64 22.93
CA ARG A 6 -6.61 2.65 22.31
C ARG A 6 -6.71 2.42 20.79
N PRO A 7 -7.15 3.40 19.98
CA PRO A 7 -7.01 3.27 18.54
C PRO A 7 -5.52 3.14 18.26
N LEU A 8 -5.12 2.02 17.65
CA LEU A 8 -3.77 1.85 17.14
C LEU A 8 -3.55 3.00 16.16
N SER A 9 -2.76 3.99 16.58
CA SER A 9 -2.49 5.18 15.78
C SER A 9 -1.92 4.73 14.43
N LEU A 10 -2.51 5.21 13.33
CA LEU A 10 -2.07 4.93 11.94
C LEU A 10 -0.56 5.16 11.75
N LEU A 11 0.04 6.03 12.56
CA LEU A 11 1.48 6.31 12.64
C LEU A 11 2.35 5.08 13.01
N THR A 12 1.84 4.14 13.80
CA THR A 12 2.62 2.96 14.22
C THR A 12 2.81 1.98 13.07
N ILE A 13 1.88 1.97 12.09
CA ILE A 13 1.96 1.11 10.90
C ILE A 13 3.03 1.64 9.93
N VAL A 14 3.19 2.97 9.84
CA VAL A 14 4.20 3.61 8.98
C VAL A 14 5.63 3.36 9.48
N ALA A 15 5.84 3.27 10.79
CA ALA A 15 7.16 3.07 11.38
C ALA A 15 7.74 1.66 11.16
N LEU A 16 6.90 0.64 10.93
CA LEU A 16 7.35 -0.74 10.71
C LEU A 16 7.81 -1.02 9.26
N ILE A 17 7.52 -0.12 8.32
CA ILE A 17 7.87 -0.27 6.88
C ILE A 17 9.31 0.20 6.60
N GLY A 18 9.99 0.84 7.59
CA GLY A 18 11.28 1.50 7.42
C GLY A 18 12.53 0.62 7.45
N LEU A 19 12.46 -0.66 7.85
CA LEU A 19 13.64 -1.54 7.95
C LEU A 19 13.41 -2.88 7.24
N GLY A 20 13.45 -2.86 5.91
CA GLY A 20 13.51 -4.06 5.07
C GLY A 20 14.58 -3.88 4.02
N GLY A 21 15.80 -4.29 4.37
CA GLY A 21 17.06 -4.06 3.67
C GLY A 21 17.11 -4.42 2.19
N LEU A 22 18.12 -3.83 1.57
CA LEU A 22 18.61 -4.05 0.22
C LEU A 22 18.96 -5.52 0.01
N LEU A 23 18.38 -6.12 -1.03
CA LEU A 23 18.93 -7.10 -1.98
C LEU A 23 17.73 -7.69 -2.74
N ALA A 24 17.45 -7.18 -3.94
CA ALA A 24 16.45 -7.73 -4.83
C ALA A 24 17.16 -8.52 -5.93
N ALA A 25 17.10 -9.85 -5.86
CA ALA A 25 17.35 -10.70 -7.01
C ALA A 25 16.11 -10.63 -7.93
N ASN A 26 16.34 -10.47 -9.24
CA ASN A 26 15.26 -10.43 -10.23
C ASN A 26 14.72 -11.84 -10.45
N SER A 27 13.62 -12.17 -9.78
CA SER A 27 12.83 -13.38 -10.01
C SER A 27 11.38 -12.99 -10.24
N SER A 28 10.93 -13.06 -11.49
CA SER A 28 9.52 -12.80 -11.85
C SER A 28 8.65 -13.99 -11.43
N ALA A 29 8.24 -14.02 -10.17
CA ALA A 29 7.24 -14.98 -9.69
C ALA A 29 5.83 -14.41 -9.91
N THR A 30 4.95 -15.20 -10.52
CA THR A 30 3.53 -14.85 -10.70
C THR A 30 2.71 -15.55 -9.63
N GLY A 31 2.82 -15.10 -8.37
CA GLY A 31 1.97 -15.59 -7.28
C GLY A 31 2.63 -15.60 -5.91
N LEU A 32 1.78 -15.73 -4.88
CA LEU A 32 2.21 -15.86 -3.50
C LEU A 32 2.90 -17.24 -3.30
N PRO A 33 4.05 -17.32 -2.60
CA PRO A 33 4.65 -18.60 -2.23
C PRO A 33 3.68 -19.50 -1.46
N ASP A 34 3.72 -20.81 -1.71
CA ASP A 34 2.75 -21.77 -1.14
C ASP A 34 2.74 -21.76 0.41
N GLU A 35 3.89 -21.53 1.02
CA GLU A 35 4.03 -21.38 2.48
C GLU A 35 3.24 -20.18 3.04
N LEU A 36 3.07 -19.12 2.25
CA LEU A 36 2.32 -17.93 2.66
C LEU A 36 0.83 -18.05 2.32
N LYS A 37 0.45 -18.85 1.31
CA LYS A 37 -0.97 -19.14 1.00
C LYS A 37 -1.72 -19.75 2.17
N ALA A 38 -1.04 -20.49 3.03
CA ALA A 38 -1.62 -21.09 4.23
C ALA A 38 -1.81 -20.08 5.38
N LYS A 39 -1.05 -18.97 5.38
CA LYS A 39 -1.08 -17.93 6.43
C LYS A 39 -2.03 -16.78 6.10
N VAL A 40 -2.17 -16.47 4.82
CA VAL A 40 -3.00 -15.36 4.33
C VAL A 40 -4.45 -15.83 4.17
N ASP A 41 -5.36 -15.23 4.95
CA ASP A 41 -6.80 -15.51 4.96
C ASP A 41 -7.63 -14.55 4.06
N PHE A 42 -6.95 -13.64 3.35
CA PHE A 42 -7.53 -12.69 2.40
C PHE A 42 -7.03 -12.93 0.97
N LYS A 43 -7.50 -12.13 0.00
CA LYS A 43 -7.06 -12.20 -1.40
C LYS A 43 -5.81 -11.35 -1.57
N VAL A 44 -4.84 -11.78 -2.37
CA VAL A 44 -3.63 -10.96 -2.58
C VAL A 44 -3.77 -10.09 -3.84
N ILE A 45 -3.37 -8.82 -3.76
CA ILE A 45 -3.46 -7.87 -4.88
C ILE A 45 -2.07 -7.50 -5.38
N TYR A 46 -1.67 -8.08 -6.50
CA TYR A 46 -0.33 -7.89 -7.04
C TYR A 46 -0.35 -7.30 -8.45
N PRO A 47 0.68 -6.52 -8.83
CA PRO A 47 0.81 -6.04 -10.19
C PRO A 47 1.09 -7.19 -11.15
N THR A 48 0.49 -7.11 -12.34
CA THR A 48 0.56 -8.09 -13.42
C THR A 48 0.77 -7.41 -14.78
N GLY A 49 1.64 -7.99 -15.60
CA GLY A 49 1.90 -7.53 -16.96
C GLY A 49 2.78 -6.27 -17.06
N GLY A 50 3.06 -5.85 -18.30
CA GLY A 50 3.82 -4.63 -18.60
C GLY A 50 5.23 -4.60 -18.01
N ASN A 51 5.62 -3.43 -17.50
CA ASN A 51 6.91 -3.18 -16.85
C ASN A 51 6.89 -3.48 -15.32
N PHE A 52 5.90 -4.23 -14.86
CA PHE A 52 5.74 -4.55 -13.44
C PHE A 52 6.29 -5.95 -13.16
N GLN A 53 7.15 -6.07 -12.16
CA GLN A 53 7.74 -7.33 -11.74
C GLN A 53 7.64 -7.47 -10.23
N LEU A 54 7.05 -8.58 -9.76
CA LEU A 54 7.13 -8.95 -8.35
C LEU A 54 8.56 -9.37 -8.02
N LEU A 55 9.04 -8.97 -6.84
CA LEU A 55 10.33 -9.44 -6.33
C LEU A 55 10.07 -10.66 -5.45
N ALA A 56 10.25 -11.87 -5.98
CA ALA A 56 9.78 -13.10 -5.32
C ALA A 56 10.35 -13.31 -3.91
N ASP A 57 11.59 -12.89 -3.68
CA ASP A 57 12.26 -13.07 -2.37
C ASP A 57 11.90 -11.97 -1.35
N SER A 58 10.93 -11.09 -1.67
CA SER A 58 10.57 -9.94 -0.82
C SER A 58 9.34 -10.17 0.06
N TYR A 59 8.65 -11.30 -0.09
CA TYR A 59 7.43 -11.57 0.68
C TYR A 59 7.76 -11.84 2.14
N HIS A 60 7.08 -11.12 3.04
CA HIS A 60 7.09 -11.40 4.47
C HIS A 60 5.69 -11.28 5.04
N TYR A 61 5.28 -12.24 5.84
CA TYR A 61 4.02 -12.18 6.58
C TYR A 61 4.29 -11.83 8.04
N LEU A 62 3.65 -10.76 8.52
CA LEU A 62 3.77 -10.24 9.87
C LEU A 62 2.60 -10.77 10.72
N ASP A 63 2.80 -11.89 11.42
CA ASP A 63 1.74 -12.58 12.17
C ASP A 63 1.04 -11.68 13.21
N GLN A 64 1.78 -10.75 13.83
CA GLN A 64 1.25 -9.85 14.86
C GLN A 64 0.19 -8.87 14.32
N THR A 65 0.36 -8.39 13.09
CA THR A 65 -0.54 -7.43 12.45
C THR A 65 -1.40 -8.07 11.36
N LYS A 66 -1.19 -9.37 11.09
CA LYS A 66 -1.80 -10.11 9.97
C LYS A 66 -1.61 -9.41 8.63
N THR A 67 -0.40 -8.89 8.42
CA THR A 67 -0.05 -8.08 7.24
C THR A 67 0.92 -8.84 6.36
N LEU A 68 0.59 -8.97 5.09
CA LEU A 68 1.54 -9.40 4.07
C LEU A 68 2.29 -8.16 3.56
N VAL A 69 3.62 -8.17 3.56
CA VAL A 69 4.44 -7.13 2.94
C VAL A 69 5.28 -7.73 1.83
N PHE A 70 5.46 -6.99 0.73
CA PHE A 70 6.29 -7.40 -0.39
C PHE A 70 6.69 -6.19 -1.23
N LYS A 71 7.53 -6.43 -2.24
CA LYS A 71 8.05 -5.39 -3.12
C LYS A 71 7.76 -5.73 -4.57
N ALA A 72 7.54 -4.68 -5.36
CA ALA A 72 7.44 -4.79 -6.81
C ALA A 72 8.38 -3.78 -7.48
N LEU A 73 8.96 -4.16 -8.61
CA LEU A 73 9.69 -3.28 -9.51
C LEU A 73 8.73 -2.77 -10.58
N THR A 74 8.76 -1.46 -10.81
CA THR A 74 7.86 -0.74 -11.72
C THR A 74 8.62 0.39 -12.37
N ASN A 75 8.77 0.35 -13.69
CA ASN A 75 9.56 1.34 -14.45
C ASN A 75 10.97 1.58 -13.85
N GLY A 76 11.63 0.51 -13.38
CA GLY A 76 12.95 0.58 -12.76
C GLY A 76 12.98 1.07 -11.30
N GLN A 77 11.82 1.30 -10.68
CA GLN A 77 11.69 1.74 -9.29
C GLN A 77 11.07 0.65 -8.42
N THR A 78 11.67 0.37 -7.27
CA THR A 78 11.09 -0.58 -6.31
C THR A 78 10.05 0.12 -5.45
N VAL A 79 8.84 -0.40 -5.40
CA VAL A 79 7.77 0.07 -4.52
C VAL A 79 7.49 -0.97 -3.44
N ASN A 80 7.14 -0.50 -2.25
CA ASN A 80 6.74 -1.37 -1.15
C ASN A 80 5.23 -1.49 -1.14
N LEU A 81 4.74 -2.72 -0.98
CA LEU A 81 3.33 -3.05 -0.87
C LEU A 81 3.10 -3.70 0.49
N SER A 82 1.98 -3.38 1.11
CA SER A 82 1.49 -4.05 2.30
C SER A 82 0.00 -4.30 2.17
N GLU A 83 -0.43 -5.50 2.54
CA GLU A 83 -1.82 -5.93 2.43
C GLU A 83 -2.30 -6.53 3.74
N GLN A 84 -3.57 -6.34 4.02
CA GLN A 84 -4.29 -6.97 5.12
C GLN A 84 -5.75 -7.18 4.73
N ALA A 85 -6.44 -8.07 5.43
CA ALA A 85 -7.89 -8.17 5.32
C ALA A 85 -8.53 -6.80 5.60
N THR A 86 -9.50 -6.41 4.76
CA THR A 86 -10.25 -5.18 4.97
C THR A 86 -11.01 -5.25 6.29
N PRO A 87 -10.83 -4.28 7.20
CA PRO A 87 -11.56 -4.26 8.46
C PRO A 87 -13.08 -4.20 8.22
N PRO A 88 -13.90 -4.80 9.11
CA PRO A 88 -15.34 -4.65 9.06
C PRO A 88 -15.73 -3.17 9.03
N PHE A 89 -16.68 -2.80 8.16
CA PHE A 89 -17.18 -1.42 8.00
C PHE A 89 -16.15 -0.41 7.50
N PHE A 90 -15.02 -0.84 6.96
CA PHE A 90 -14.09 0.07 6.30
C PHE A 90 -14.73 0.68 5.05
N ASP A 91 -14.77 2.00 5.00
CA ASP A 91 -15.17 2.78 3.84
C ASP A 91 -14.07 3.78 3.48
N LEU A 92 -13.57 3.66 2.25
CA LEU A 92 -12.45 4.47 1.78
C LEU A 92 -12.84 5.95 1.67
N GLU A 93 -14.05 6.24 1.19
CA GLU A 93 -14.53 7.60 0.99
C GLU A 93 -14.67 8.32 2.34
N SER A 94 -15.27 7.66 3.33
CA SER A 94 -15.36 8.18 4.70
C SER A 94 -13.98 8.46 5.31
N VAL A 95 -13.02 7.52 5.18
CA VAL A 95 -11.64 7.71 5.68
C VAL A 95 -10.98 8.91 5.02
N VAL A 96 -11.10 9.03 3.69
CA VAL A 96 -10.54 10.13 2.92
C VAL A 96 -11.20 11.46 3.30
N ALA A 97 -12.52 11.50 3.46
CA ALA A 97 -13.26 12.69 3.85
C ALA A 97 -12.86 13.18 5.25
N SER A 98 -12.82 12.29 6.25
CA SER A 98 -12.39 12.63 7.61
C SER A 98 -10.93 13.08 7.67
N ALA A 99 -10.04 12.40 6.93
CA ALA A 99 -8.63 12.76 6.92
C ALA A 99 -8.38 14.08 6.17
N SER A 100 -9.13 14.36 5.11
CA SER A 100 -9.03 15.62 4.36
C SER A 100 -9.51 16.83 5.17
N GLN A 101 -10.48 16.67 6.08
CA GLN A 101 -10.89 17.72 7.01
C GLN A 101 -9.81 18.08 8.04
N THR A 102 -8.89 17.15 8.32
CA THR A 102 -7.81 17.34 9.29
C THR A 102 -6.56 17.95 8.65
N LEU A 103 -6.45 17.87 7.33
CA LEU A 103 -5.29 18.33 6.57
C LEU A 103 -5.52 19.75 6.05
N THR A 104 -4.56 20.64 6.27
CA THR A 104 -4.58 22.02 5.75
C THR A 104 -4.46 22.04 4.22
N GLU A 105 -5.02 23.08 3.60
CA GLU A 105 -5.11 23.31 2.16
C GLU A 105 -3.87 22.82 1.38
N GLY A 106 -4.10 21.91 0.41
CA GLY A 106 -3.07 21.37 -0.49
C GLY A 106 -2.39 20.07 -0.03
N LYS A 107 -2.62 19.60 1.20
CA LYS A 107 -2.06 18.34 1.73
C LYS A 107 -3.01 17.14 1.68
N GLY A 108 -4.13 17.29 0.97
CA GLY A 108 -5.23 16.32 0.97
C GLY A 108 -4.95 15.02 0.23
N TYR A 109 -5.89 14.09 0.38
CA TYR A 109 -5.95 12.87 -0.41
C TYR A 109 -6.47 13.19 -1.80
N ARG A 110 -5.98 12.47 -2.80
CA ARG A 110 -6.54 12.48 -4.15
C ARG A 110 -7.09 11.11 -4.48
N LEU A 111 -8.36 11.06 -4.89
CA LEU A 111 -8.98 9.84 -5.38
C LEU A 111 -8.67 9.66 -6.85
N ILE A 112 -8.40 8.42 -7.24
CA ILE A 112 -8.28 7.99 -8.64
C ILE A 112 -9.06 6.70 -8.83
N GLU A 113 -9.60 6.52 -10.04
CA GLU A 113 -10.33 5.31 -10.40
C GLU A 113 -9.39 4.28 -11.04
N SER A 114 -9.63 3.00 -10.74
CA SER A 114 -8.90 1.88 -11.34
C SER A 114 -9.82 0.70 -11.63
N LYS A 115 -9.33 -0.28 -12.39
CA LYS A 115 -10.06 -1.53 -12.66
C LYS A 115 -10.49 -2.30 -11.41
N LEU A 116 -9.78 -2.14 -10.29
CA LEU A 116 -10.07 -2.84 -9.03
C LEU A 116 -10.89 -1.99 -8.04
N GLY A 117 -11.26 -0.76 -8.44
CA GLY A 117 -11.97 0.20 -7.62
C GLY A 117 -11.19 1.50 -7.42
N GLN A 118 -11.68 2.33 -6.52
CA GLN A 118 -11.09 3.63 -6.22
C GLN A 118 -9.86 3.48 -5.32
N ALA A 119 -8.79 4.21 -5.63
CA ALA A 119 -7.60 4.33 -4.80
C ALA A 119 -7.42 5.76 -4.31
N ALA A 120 -7.00 5.92 -3.06
CA ALA A 120 -6.72 7.21 -2.46
C ALA A 120 -5.21 7.40 -2.33
N ILE A 121 -4.68 8.47 -2.94
CA ILE A 121 -3.27 8.83 -2.93
C ILE A 121 -3.04 9.92 -1.88
N THR A 122 -2.00 9.75 -1.07
CA THR A 122 -1.59 10.70 -0.03
C THR A 122 -0.17 11.18 -0.28
N ASN A 123 0.04 12.47 -0.10
CA ASN A 123 1.36 13.10 -0.17
C ASN A 123 1.81 13.49 1.24
N PHE A 124 3.03 13.11 1.60
CA PHE A 124 3.63 13.51 2.87
C PHE A 124 4.59 14.67 2.63
N TYR A 125 4.54 15.67 3.50
CA TYR A 125 5.31 16.91 3.38
C TYR A 125 6.19 17.12 4.62
N SER A 126 7.39 17.65 4.40
CA SER A 126 8.24 18.13 5.49
C SER A 126 7.58 19.34 6.16
N GLU A 127 7.51 19.33 7.49
CA GLU A 127 6.99 20.46 8.26
C GLU A 127 7.83 21.73 8.08
N LYS A 128 9.13 21.59 7.86
CA LYS A 128 10.07 22.72 7.80
C LYS A 128 10.05 23.46 6.46
N SER A 129 9.84 22.75 5.35
CA SER A 129 10.00 23.32 4.00
C SER A 129 8.79 23.14 3.10
N LEU A 130 7.73 22.45 3.56
CA LEU A 130 6.57 22.06 2.75
C LEU A 130 6.93 21.30 1.47
N THR A 131 8.14 20.74 1.42
CA THR A 131 8.57 19.87 0.33
C THR A 131 7.96 18.49 0.51
N LYS A 132 7.52 17.88 -0.58
CA LYS A 132 7.00 16.51 -0.53
C LYS A 132 8.15 15.54 -0.26
N ILE A 133 8.03 14.76 0.81
CA ILE A 133 9.03 13.79 1.29
C ILE A 133 8.64 12.34 1.01
N GLY A 134 7.37 12.07 0.73
CA GLY A 134 6.89 10.74 0.42
C GLY A 134 5.51 10.74 -0.20
N GLN A 135 5.13 9.59 -0.74
CA GLN A 135 3.82 9.38 -1.32
C GLN A 135 3.37 7.95 -1.06
N SER A 136 2.13 7.80 -0.66
CA SER A 136 1.48 6.50 -0.53
C SER A 136 0.15 6.49 -1.25
N ALA A 137 -0.39 5.30 -1.45
CA ALA A 137 -1.76 5.14 -1.89
C ALA A 137 -2.39 3.94 -1.21
N ILE A 138 -3.71 3.99 -1.00
CA ILE A 138 -4.50 2.90 -0.45
C ILE A 138 -5.61 2.51 -1.43
N LEU A 139 -5.85 1.22 -1.58
CA LEU A 139 -6.92 0.63 -2.38
C LEU A 139 -7.62 -0.43 -1.52
N ASN A 140 -8.94 -0.37 -1.46
CA ASN A 140 -9.76 -1.44 -0.88
C ASN A 140 -10.45 -2.20 -2.00
N SER A 141 -10.12 -3.48 -2.17
CA SER A 141 -10.73 -4.32 -3.21
C SER A 141 -10.82 -5.77 -2.76
N ASN A 142 -11.94 -6.43 -3.06
CA ASN A 142 -12.15 -7.86 -2.80
C ASN A 142 -11.81 -8.30 -1.36
N GLY A 143 -12.18 -7.48 -0.37
CA GLY A 143 -11.92 -7.74 1.05
C GLY A 143 -10.45 -7.60 1.46
N THR A 144 -9.64 -6.93 0.64
CA THR A 144 -8.22 -6.66 0.89
C THR A 144 -7.94 -5.18 0.84
N LEU A 145 -7.25 -4.69 1.86
CA LEU A 145 -6.74 -3.34 1.93
C LEU A 145 -5.26 -3.36 1.52
N LEU A 146 -5.00 -2.88 0.31
CA LEU A 146 -3.65 -2.69 -0.22
C LEU A 146 -3.17 -1.27 0.11
N THR A 147 -1.95 -1.17 0.64
CA THR A 147 -1.20 0.08 0.76
C THR A 147 0.06 -0.01 -0.10
N VAL A 148 0.29 1.02 -0.90
CA VAL A 148 1.48 1.17 -1.74
C VAL A 148 2.28 2.36 -1.22
N GLN A 149 3.57 2.15 -0.98
CA GLN A 149 4.48 3.18 -0.50
C GLN A 149 5.62 3.35 -1.49
N LEU A 150 5.75 4.55 -2.05
CA LEU A 150 6.91 4.90 -2.88
C LEU A 150 8.14 5.13 -2.01
N PRO A 151 9.36 4.82 -2.50
CA PRO A 151 10.59 5.19 -1.82
C PRO A 151 10.69 6.70 -1.61
N THR A 152 11.38 7.10 -0.55
CA THR A 152 11.71 8.51 -0.28
C THR A 152 12.39 9.15 -1.49
N GLY A 153 11.91 10.33 -1.89
CA GLY A 153 12.43 11.07 -3.04
C GLY A 153 11.83 10.67 -4.39
N ILE A 154 11.10 9.56 -4.47
CA ILE A 154 10.32 9.19 -5.66
C ILE A 154 8.92 9.79 -5.58
N GLN A 155 8.43 10.31 -6.70
CA GLN A 155 7.10 10.86 -6.81
C GLN A 155 6.47 10.41 -8.12
N TRP A 156 5.24 9.93 -8.03
CA TRP A 156 4.43 9.63 -9.20
C TRP A 156 3.34 10.68 -9.41
N GLY A 157 3.19 11.07 -10.67
CA GLY A 157 2.07 11.80 -11.20
C GLY A 157 0.81 10.93 -11.28
N GLN A 158 -0.29 11.54 -11.71
CA GLN A 158 -1.58 10.84 -11.82
C GLN A 158 -1.51 9.65 -12.78
N ALA A 159 -0.96 9.84 -13.97
CA ALA A 159 -0.89 8.79 -14.99
C ALA A 159 -0.06 7.58 -14.53
N GLU A 160 1.00 7.78 -13.75
CA GLU A 160 1.82 6.70 -13.20
C GLU A 160 1.06 5.89 -12.16
N TRP A 161 0.31 6.56 -11.28
CA TRP A 161 -0.57 5.89 -10.32
C TRP A 161 -1.70 5.12 -11.01
N GLU A 162 -2.40 5.76 -11.96
CA GLU A 162 -3.45 5.10 -12.75
C GLU A 162 -2.89 3.90 -13.51
N ASN A 163 -1.71 4.02 -14.10
CA ASN A 163 -1.04 2.93 -14.78
C ASN A 163 -0.72 1.78 -13.81
N PHE A 164 -0.16 2.08 -12.63
CA PHE A 164 0.11 1.07 -11.60
C PHE A 164 -1.17 0.34 -11.17
N PHE A 165 -2.21 1.06 -10.77
CA PHE A 165 -3.44 0.47 -10.27
C PHE A 165 -4.23 -0.30 -11.34
N ASN A 166 -4.18 0.12 -12.61
CA ASN A 166 -4.84 -0.58 -13.72
C ASN A 166 -4.13 -1.84 -14.21
N HIS A 167 -2.94 -2.13 -13.67
CA HIS A 167 -2.19 -3.36 -13.90
C HIS A 167 -2.22 -4.31 -12.69
N LEU A 168 -2.96 -3.98 -11.63
CA LEU A 168 -3.16 -4.90 -10.53
C LEU A 168 -4.13 -6.02 -10.90
N ALA A 169 -3.87 -7.21 -10.36
CA ALA A 169 -4.77 -8.34 -10.40
C ALA A 169 -4.97 -8.89 -8.98
N VAL A 170 -6.05 -9.65 -8.82
CA VAL A 170 -6.41 -10.31 -7.57
C VAL A 170 -6.12 -11.80 -7.70
N GLY A 171 -5.40 -12.37 -6.73
CA GLY A 171 -5.13 -13.80 -6.66
C GLY A 171 -5.12 -14.34 -5.23
N LYS A 172 -4.52 -15.51 -5.06
CA LYS A 172 -4.32 -16.17 -3.77
C LYS A 172 -2.96 -16.83 -3.74
#